data_AF-A0A9D5HVG4-F1
#
_entry.id   AF-A0A9D5HVG4-F1
#
_cell.length_a   1.000
_cell.length_b   1.000
_cell.length_c   1.000
_cell.angle_alpha   90.00
_cell.angle_beta   90.00
_cell.angle_gamma   90.00
#
_symmetry.space_group_name_H-M   'P 1'
#
loop_
_entity.id
_entity.type
_entity.pdbx_description
1 polymer ?
#
loop_
_entity_poly.entity_id
_entity_poly.type
_entity_poly.pdbx_seq_one_letter_code
_entity_poly.pdbx_strand_id
1 'polypeptide(L)'
;MMVVEALGVEKEWESLEKSVVYELRMTEYDAPENQETMVAMSTHLDINIITILRQQKGQGLEILTKDGKQLFAPPNSFSVIAGESLKAWSNGRVSTPPHRVKMLNNEKRHTIQFRSHFKNGCIIQAPEKLVDKDHPQVYKPYKYPDYVKFLFSKDGWVLKKWAENADTLKAYCGVEGENDGMMKA
;
A
#
# COMPACT_ATOMS: atom_id res chain seq x y z
N MET A 1 9.86 -13.21 8.76
CA MET A 1 9.53 -11.77 8.64
C MET A 1 8.80 -11.40 9.92
N MET A 2 9.26 -10.40 10.69
CA MET A 2 8.71 -10.13 12.04
C MET A 2 7.18 -9.97 12.07
N VAL A 3 6.58 -9.36 11.04
CA VAL A 3 5.11 -9.24 10.93
C VAL A 3 4.41 -10.60 10.82
N VAL A 4 5.00 -11.55 10.09
CA VAL A 4 4.47 -12.91 9.93
C VAL A 4 4.59 -13.71 11.23
N GLU A 5 5.73 -13.58 11.91
CA GLU A 5 5.96 -14.19 13.24
C GLU A 5 4.98 -13.65 14.28
N ALA A 6 4.78 -12.33 14.31
CA ALA A 6 3.80 -11.69 15.21
C ALA A 6 2.35 -12.14 14.96
N LEU A 7 2.05 -12.66 13.77
CA LEU A 7 0.73 -13.19 13.40
C LEU A 7 0.64 -14.73 13.55
N GLY A 8 1.73 -15.44 13.87
CA GLY A 8 1.74 -16.91 14.06
C GLY A 8 1.44 -17.71 12.80
N VAL A 9 1.80 -17.17 11.62
CA VAL A 9 1.50 -17.71 10.29
C VAL A 9 2.74 -17.94 9.42
N GLU A 10 3.85 -18.29 10.06
CA GLU A 10 5.15 -18.53 9.41
C GLU A 10 5.05 -19.61 8.32
N LYS A 11 4.39 -20.73 8.64
CA LYS A 11 4.24 -21.85 7.71
C LYS A 11 3.44 -21.48 6.47
N GLU A 12 2.40 -20.68 6.65
CA GLU A 12 1.55 -20.21 5.56
C GLU A 12 2.30 -19.22 4.67
N TRP A 13 3.16 -18.38 5.26
CA TRP A 13 4.03 -17.46 4.52
C TRP A 13 5.10 -18.18 3.70
N GLU A 14 5.75 -19.22 4.23
CA GLU A 14 6.80 -19.98 3.54
C GLU A 14 6.37 -20.48 2.15
N SER A 15 5.08 -20.82 2.00
CA SER A 15 4.51 -21.26 0.72
C SER A 15 4.48 -20.13 -0.33
N LEU A 16 4.23 -18.90 0.10
CA LEU A 16 4.09 -17.72 -0.74
C LEU A 16 5.42 -16.99 -0.96
N GLU A 17 6.36 -17.10 -0.04
CA GLU A 17 7.67 -16.44 -0.10
C GLU A 17 8.42 -16.79 -1.40
N LYS A 18 8.33 -18.04 -1.86
CA LYS A 18 8.91 -18.50 -3.15
C LYS A 18 8.33 -17.77 -4.36
N SER A 19 7.14 -17.19 -4.19
CA SER A 19 6.44 -16.39 -5.18
C SER A 19 6.66 -14.89 -4.99
N VAL A 20 7.57 -14.45 -4.14
CA VAL A 20 7.91 -13.03 -4.00
C VAL A 20 8.99 -12.65 -5.02
N VAL A 21 8.83 -11.46 -5.61
CA VAL A 21 9.79 -10.81 -6.51
C VAL A 21 10.16 -9.47 -5.91
N TYR A 22 11.41 -9.06 -6.11
CA TYR A 22 11.93 -7.82 -5.57
C TYR A 22 12.27 -6.84 -6.70
N GLU A 23 11.93 -5.57 -6.48
CA GLU A 23 12.21 -4.47 -7.39
C GLU A 23 12.97 -3.37 -6.63
N LEU A 24 14.09 -2.92 -7.21
CA LEU A 24 14.79 -1.73 -6.75
C LEU A 24 14.46 -0.56 -7.68
N ARG A 25 13.95 0.53 -7.12
CA ARG A 25 13.69 1.78 -7.84
C ARG A 25 14.52 2.90 -7.24
N MET A 26 15.25 3.60 -8.09
CA MET A 26 15.92 4.86 -7.74
C MET A 26 15.16 5.99 -8.42
N THR A 27 14.87 7.06 -7.68
CA THR A 27 14.10 8.18 -8.23
C THR A 27 14.71 9.49 -7.77
N GLU A 28 14.97 10.35 -8.75
CA GLU A 28 15.30 11.76 -8.56
C GLU A 28 14.04 12.59 -8.81
N TYR A 29 13.80 13.56 -7.93
CA TYR A 29 12.77 14.57 -8.07
C TYR A 29 13.44 15.94 -8.10
N ASP A 30 13.11 16.73 -9.12
CA ASP A 30 13.64 18.09 -9.26
C ASP A 30 13.03 19.06 -8.24
N ALA A 31 13.78 20.12 -7.96
CA ALA A 31 13.31 21.20 -7.09
C ALA A 31 12.15 21.98 -7.76
N PRO A 32 11.12 22.40 -7.00
CA PRO A 32 10.03 23.19 -7.54
C PRO A 32 10.47 24.59 -7.98
N GLU A 33 10.25 24.95 -9.25
CA GLU A 33 10.75 26.20 -9.86
C GLU A 33 10.35 27.49 -9.14
N ASN A 34 9.17 27.52 -8.50
CA ASN A 34 8.57 28.74 -7.92
C ASN A 34 8.58 28.79 -6.39
N GLN A 35 9.40 27.97 -5.71
CA GLN A 35 9.44 27.85 -4.24
C GLN A 35 8.12 27.40 -3.58
N GLU A 36 7.07 27.13 -4.35
CA GLU A 36 5.82 26.54 -3.86
C GLU A 36 5.99 25.03 -3.59
N THR A 37 5.28 24.53 -2.58
CA THR A 37 5.22 23.09 -2.31
C THR A 37 4.54 22.39 -3.48
N MET A 38 5.25 21.47 -4.13
CA MET A 38 4.72 20.68 -5.25
C MET A 38 4.36 19.26 -4.78
N VAL A 39 3.21 18.73 -5.22
CA VAL A 39 2.89 17.31 -5.07
C VAL A 39 3.47 16.54 -6.26
N ALA A 40 4.61 15.86 -6.06
CA ALA A 40 5.25 15.05 -7.10
C ALA A 40 4.58 13.69 -7.31
N MET A 41 3.87 13.18 -6.29
CA MET A 41 3.05 11.98 -6.40
C MET A 41 1.82 12.16 -5.51
N SER A 42 0.62 12.02 -6.08
CA SER A 42 -0.63 12.15 -5.34
C SER A 42 -0.77 11.10 -4.25
N THR A 43 -1.73 11.31 -3.34
CA THR A 43 -2.06 10.31 -2.31
C THR A 43 -2.38 8.97 -2.95
N HIS A 44 -1.72 7.92 -2.49
CA HIS A 44 -1.92 6.56 -2.97
C HIS A 44 -1.63 5.53 -1.88
N LEU A 45 -1.97 4.29 -2.18
CA LEU A 45 -1.61 3.10 -1.42
C LEU A 45 -0.62 2.30 -2.26
N ASP A 46 0.38 1.72 -1.60
CA ASP A 46 1.28 0.80 -2.28
C ASP A 46 0.54 -0.52 -2.54
N ILE A 47 0.48 -0.94 -3.80
CA ILE A 47 -0.21 -2.19 -4.20
C ILE A 47 0.54 -3.46 -3.79
N ASN A 48 1.80 -3.31 -3.41
CA ASN A 48 2.78 -4.39 -3.23
C ASN A 48 2.63 -5.08 -1.86
N ILE A 49 3.62 -5.88 -1.46
CA ILE A 49 3.67 -6.51 -0.14
C ILE A 49 4.27 -5.52 0.87
N ILE A 50 5.52 -5.12 0.65
CA ILE A 50 6.25 -4.14 1.48
C ILE A 50 7.11 -3.25 0.57
N THR A 51 7.14 -1.95 0.89
CA THR A 51 8.12 -0.97 0.43
C THR A 51 9.07 -0.60 1.56
N ILE A 52 10.37 -0.63 1.31
CA ILE A 52 11.41 -0.04 2.15
C ILE A 52 11.98 1.15 1.37
N LEU A 53 11.72 2.36 1.85
CA LEU A 53 12.15 3.60 1.23
C LEU A 53 13.26 4.23 2.07
N ARG A 54 14.38 4.55 1.42
CA ARG A 54 15.41 5.43 1.96
C ARG A 54 15.39 6.75 1.21
N GLN A 55 15.38 7.84 1.97
CA GLN A 55 15.56 9.18 1.46
C GLN A 55 16.83 9.80 2.07
N GLN A 56 17.64 10.44 1.23
CA GLN A 56 18.94 10.98 1.65
C GLN A 56 18.76 12.34 2.34
N LYS A 57 18.54 13.39 1.55
CA LYS A 57 18.27 14.77 1.99
C LYS A 57 16.90 15.21 1.45
N GLY A 58 16.26 16.12 2.17
CA GLY A 58 14.90 16.58 1.88
C GLY A 58 13.80 15.76 2.58
N GLN A 59 12.81 16.47 3.13
CA GLN A 59 11.52 15.90 3.52
C GLN A 59 10.64 15.78 2.29
N GLY A 60 9.76 14.77 2.23
CA GLY A 60 8.84 14.68 1.09
C GLY A 60 7.90 13.50 1.10
N LEU A 61 8.27 12.39 1.74
CA LEU A 61 7.30 11.34 2.04
C LEU A 61 6.37 11.83 3.15
N GLU A 62 5.11 12.05 2.82
CA GLU A 62 4.04 12.39 3.75
C GLU A 62 3.10 11.18 3.90
N ILE A 63 2.92 10.71 5.13
CA ILE A 63 2.06 9.61 5.52
C ILE A 63 0.81 10.19 6.18
N LEU A 64 -0.37 9.76 5.73
CA LEU A 64 -1.64 10.12 6.36
C LEU A 64 -2.01 9.05 7.38
N THR A 65 -2.19 9.46 8.63
CA THR A 65 -2.62 8.57 9.71
C THR A 65 -4.12 8.33 9.66
N LYS A 66 -4.60 7.31 10.39
CA LYS A 66 -6.03 6.98 10.48
C LYS A 66 -6.87 8.13 11.07
N ASP A 67 -6.28 8.96 11.93
CA ASP A 67 -6.91 10.16 12.51
C ASP A 67 -6.71 11.42 11.63
N GLY A 68 -6.27 11.27 10.39
CA GLY A 68 -6.17 12.36 9.41
C GLY A 68 -4.97 13.28 9.59
N LYS A 69 -4.03 12.95 10.48
CA LYS A 69 -2.80 13.71 10.66
C LYS A 69 -1.80 13.39 9.56
N GLN A 70 -0.99 14.38 9.23
CA GLN A 70 0.10 14.26 8.26
C GLN A 70 1.42 14.08 9.01
N LEU A 71 2.14 13.00 8.71
CA LEU A 71 3.45 12.71 9.26
C LEU A 71 4.48 12.71 8.14
N PHE A 72 5.54 13.50 8.31
CA PHE A 72 6.67 13.49 7.39
C PHE A 72 7.74 12.51 7.87
N ALA A 73 8.19 11.63 6.99
CA ALA A 73 9.29 10.75 7.31
C ALA A 73 10.57 11.57 7.55
N PRO A 74 11.34 11.31 8.63
CA PRO A 74 12.59 12.02 8.89
C PRO A 74 13.63 11.82 7.78
N PRO A 75 14.52 12.79 7.55
CA PRO A 75 15.66 12.61 6.65
C PRO A 75 16.61 11.52 7.16
N ASN A 76 17.39 10.91 6.27
CA ASN A 76 18.34 9.83 6.59
C ASN A 76 17.73 8.61 7.32
N SER A 77 16.43 8.38 7.16
CA SER A 77 15.73 7.23 7.75
C SER A 77 15.33 6.20 6.69
N PHE A 78 15.02 4.99 7.15
CA PHE A 78 14.28 3.99 6.37
C PHE A 78 12.81 4.04 6.79
N SER A 79 11.93 4.23 5.82
CA SER A 79 10.49 4.06 6.00
C SER A 79 10.08 2.69 5.48
N VAL A 80 9.38 1.91 6.30
CA VAL A 80 8.83 0.60 5.92
C VAL A 80 7.31 0.74 5.82
N ILE A 81 6.77 0.52 4.64
CA ILE A 81 5.34 0.69 4.33
C ILE A 81 4.79 -0.67 3.92
N ALA A 82 3.73 -1.12 4.59
CA ALA A 82 2.98 -2.31 4.20
C ALA A 82 2.03 -1.97 3.05
N GLY A 83 2.08 -2.74 1.97
CA GLY A 83 1.20 -2.56 0.82
C GLY A 83 -0.09 -3.38 0.91
N GLU A 84 -0.99 -3.15 -0.05
CA GLU A 84 -2.32 -3.73 -0.11
C GLU A 84 -2.30 -5.25 -0.22
N SER A 85 -1.28 -5.84 -0.84
CA SER A 85 -1.15 -7.30 -0.92
C SER A 85 -0.92 -7.92 0.47
N LEU A 86 -0.16 -7.26 1.34
CA LEU A 86 0.03 -7.70 2.73
C LEU A 86 -1.24 -7.44 3.57
N LYS A 87 -1.95 -6.33 3.33
CA LYS A 87 -3.26 -6.07 3.94
C LYS A 87 -4.26 -7.18 3.60
N ALA A 88 -4.38 -7.55 2.34
CA ALA A 88 -5.28 -8.61 1.90
C ALA A 88 -4.89 -9.98 2.48
N TRP A 89 -3.61 -10.35 2.37
CA TRP A 89 -3.10 -11.62 2.90
C TRP A 89 -3.23 -11.72 4.42
N SER A 90 -3.08 -10.63 5.16
CA SER A 90 -3.25 -10.63 6.62
C SER A 90 -4.72 -10.49 7.05
N ASN A 91 -5.69 -10.62 6.14
CA ASN A 91 -7.12 -10.40 6.39
C ASN A 91 -7.41 -9.03 7.05
N GLY A 92 -6.65 -7.99 6.68
CA GLY A 92 -6.79 -6.64 7.21
C GLY A 92 -6.09 -6.36 8.55
N ARG A 93 -5.37 -7.33 9.13
CA ARG A 93 -4.60 -7.12 10.38
C ARG A 93 -3.49 -6.09 10.22
N VAL A 94 -2.88 -6.05 9.04
CA VAL A 94 -1.88 -5.04 8.67
C VAL A 94 -2.56 -4.00 7.80
N SER A 95 -2.49 -2.72 8.20
CA SER A 95 -3.05 -1.63 7.40
C SER A 95 -2.02 -1.03 6.45
N THR A 96 -2.47 -0.69 5.24
CA THR A 96 -1.71 0.10 4.27
C THR A 96 -1.98 1.59 4.50
N PRO A 97 -0.98 2.40 4.89
CA PRO A 97 -1.21 3.82 5.11
C PRO A 97 -1.23 4.59 3.77
N PRO A 98 -2.23 5.46 3.53
CA PRO A 98 -2.19 6.41 2.43
C PRO A 98 -0.98 7.32 2.59
N HIS A 99 -0.28 7.59 1.49
CA HIS A 99 0.88 8.46 1.49
C HIS A 99 1.04 9.18 0.16
N ARG A 100 1.78 10.28 0.16
CA ARG A 100 2.07 11.09 -1.03
C ARG A 100 3.52 11.56 -1.02
N VAL A 101 3.97 12.04 -2.16
CA VAL A 101 5.30 12.67 -2.29
C VAL A 101 5.13 14.15 -2.53
N LYS A 102 5.66 14.96 -1.61
CA LYS A 102 5.80 16.41 -1.72
C LYS A 102 7.25 16.79 -1.94
N MET A 103 7.46 17.82 -2.74
CA MET A 103 8.75 18.50 -2.88
C MET A 103 8.72 19.75 -2.01
N LEU A 104 9.64 19.81 -1.06
CA LEU A 104 9.74 20.85 -0.04
C LEU A 104 11.08 21.59 -0.17
N ASN A 105 11.11 22.84 0.31
CA ASN A 105 12.33 23.62 0.54
C ASN A 105 13.20 23.91 -0.70
N ASN A 106 12.64 23.80 -1.91
CA ASN A 106 13.35 24.07 -3.17
C ASN A 106 14.64 23.24 -3.34
N GLU A 107 14.67 22.01 -2.81
CA GLU A 107 15.80 21.09 -2.93
C GLU A 107 15.43 19.87 -3.80
N LYS A 108 16.43 19.35 -4.51
CA LYS A 108 16.32 18.05 -5.17
C LYS A 108 16.16 16.95 -4.13
N ARG A 109 15.34 15.95 -4.44
CA ARG A 109 15.13 14.78 -3.58
C ARG A 109 15.51 13.52 -4.32
N HIS A 110 16.34 12.70 -3.69
CA HIS A 110 16.71 11.38 -4.18
C HIS A 110 16.18 10.30 -3.24
N THR A 111 15.59 9.26 -3.82
CA THR A 111 15.10 8.11 -3.07
C THR A 111 15.57 6.79 -3.67
N ILE A 112 15.75 5.82 -2.80
CA ILE A 112 15.93 4.42 -3.15
C ILE A 112 14.79 3.65 -2.50
N GLN A 113 14.05 2.89 -3.29
CA GLN A 113 12.92 2.10 -2.85
C GLN A 113 13.18 0.64 -3.18
N PHE A 114 13.17 -0.21 -2.16
CA PHE A 114 13.13 -1.66 -2.32
C PHE A 114 11.69 -2.12 -2.13
N ARG A 115 11.13 -2.80 -3.11
CA ARG A 115 9.72 -3.21 -3.12
C ARG A 115 9.61 -4.70 -3.36
N SER A 116 8.65 -5.33 -2.68
CA SER A 116 8.37 -6.76 -2.79
C SER A 116 6.97 -6.98 -3.33
N HIS A 117 6.84 -7.84 -4.34
CA HIS A 117 5.59 -8.12 -5.05
C HIS A 117 5.37 -9.62 -5.16
N PHE A 118 4.12 -10.06 -5.31
CA PHE A 118 3.84 -11.44 -5.69
C PHE A 118 4.06 -11.65 -7.21
N LYS A 119 4.60 -12.80 -7.60
CA LYS A 119 4.78 -13.25 -8.99
C LYS A 119 3.45 -13.32 -9.72
N ASN A 120 3.51 -13.18 -11.04
CA ASN A 120 2.35 -13.39 -11.90
C ASN A 120 1.75 -14.78 -11.67
N GLY A 121 0.42 -14.83 -11.46
CA GLY A 121 -0.33 -16.07 -11.22
C GLY A 121 -0.43 -16.49 -9.75
N CYS A 122 0.30 -15.85 -8.83
CA CYS A 122 0.13 -16.08 -7.40
C CYS A 122 -1.27 -15.62 -6.95
N ILE A 123 -1.98 -16.50 -6.25
CA ILE A 123 -3.26 -16.21 -5.61
C ILE A 123 -2.96 -15.68 -4.21
N ILE A 124 -3.40 -14.46 -3.94
CA ILE A 124 -3.35 -13.84 -2.63
C ILE A 124 -4.64 -14.20 -1.89
N GLN A 125 -4.49 -14.86 -0.75
CA GLN A 125 -5.58 -15.29 0.10
C GLN A 125 -5.13 -15.23 1.56
N ALA A 126 -6.05 -14.87 2.46
CA ALA A 126 -5.78 -14.91 3.88
C ALA A 126 -5.55 -16.35 4.39
N PRO A 127 -4.52 -16.59 5.23
CA PRO A 127 -4.38 -17.83 5.98
C PRO A 127 -5.65 -18.14 6.76
N GLU A 128 -6.08 -19.40 6.77
CA GLU A 128 -7.26 -19.84 7.52
C GLU A 128 -7.15 -19.50 9.02
N LYS A 129 -5.93 -19.53 9.57
CA LYS A 129 -5.66 -19.10 10.96
C LYS A 129 -6.01 -17.65 11.27
N LEU A 130 -6.10 -16.77 10.26
CA LEU A 130 -6.46 -15.35 10.42
C LEU A 130 -7.93 -15.09 10.10
N VAL A 131 -8.71 -16.15 9.85
CA VAL A 131 -10.14 -16.09 9.52
C VAL A 131 -10.90 -16.95 10.53
N ASP A 132 -11.66 -16.31 11.39
CA ASP A 132 -12.45 -16.97 12.43
C ASP A 132 -13.81 -16.27 12.63
N LYS A 133 -14.58 -16.67 13.65
CA LYS A 133 -15.90 -16.09 13.92
C LYS A 133 -15.83 -14.62 14.35
N ASP A 134 -14.76 -14.23 15.05
CA ASP A 134 -14.54 -12.87 15.53
C ASP A 134 -13.86 -12.00 14.46
N HIS A 135 -13.19 -12.63 13.49
CA HIS A 135 -12.47 -12.01 12.38
C HIS A 135 -12.86 -12.70 11.06
N PRO A 136 -14.07 -12.44 10.56
CA PRO A 136 -14.53 -13.05 9.32
C PRO A 136 -13.66 -12.63 8.14
N GLN A 137 -13.77 -13.38 7.04
CA GLN A 137 -13.03 -13.09 5.83
C GLN A 137 -13.43 -11.73 5.26
N VAL A 138 -12.46 -10.84 5.10
CA VAL A 138 -12.66 -9.48 4.57
C VAL A 138 -12.42 -9.43 3.06
N TYR A 139 -11.49 -10.26 2.56
CA TYR A 139 -11.07 -10.26 1.17
C TYR A 139 -11.21 -11.65 0.53
N LYS A 140 -11.86 -11.73 -0.62
CA LYS A 140 -11.91 -12.88 -1.53
C LYS A 140 -10.51 -13.14 -2.11
N PRO A 141 -10.13 -14.41 -2.35
CA PRO A 141 -8.89 -14.73 -3.04
C PRO A 141 -8.81 -14.05 -4.40
N TYR A 142 -7.64 -13.51 -4.74
CA TYR A 142 -7.44 -12.85 -6.04
C TYR A 142 -6.03 -13.03 -6.58
N LYS A 143 -5.86 -12.85 -7.89
CA LYS A 143 -4.54 -12.84 -8.52
C LYS A 143 -3.98 -11.43 -8.55
N TYR A 144 -2.75 -11.25 -8.08
CA TYR A 144 -2.09 -9.94 -8.06
C TYR A 144 -2.16 -9.20 -9.42
N PRO A 145 -1.84 -9.82 -10.57
CA PRO A 145 -1.86 -9.11 -11.85
C PRO A 145 -3.25 -8.63 -12.27
N ASP A 146 -4.30 -9.33 -11.86
CA ASP A 146 -5.67 -8.98 -12.23
C ASP A 146 -6.17 -7.78 -11.41
N TYR A 147 -5.74 -7.67 -10.16
CA TYR A 147 -5.93 -6.45 -9.36
C TYR A 147 -5.20 -5.26 -9.98
N VAL A 148 -3.94 -5.43 -10.40
CA VAL A 148 -3.20 -4.37 -11.08
C VAL A 148 -3.92 -3.92 -12.35
N LYS A 149 -4.38 -4.85 -13.20
CA LYS A 149 -5.18 -4.51 -14.40
C LYS A 149 -6.44 -3.74 -14.06
N PHE A 150 -7.16 -4.14 -13.00
CA PHE A 150 -8.33 -3.42 -12.53
C PHE A 150 -8.00 -1.97 -12.14
N LEU A 151 -6.92 -1.74 -11.41
CA LEU A 151 -6.49 -0.39 -11.00
C LEU A 151 -6.12 0.54 -12.16
N PHE A 152 -5.84 0.00 -13.34
CA PHE A 152 -5.57 0.72 -14.59
C PHE A 152 -6.73 0.65 -15.59
N SER A 153 -7.85 0.01 -15.24
CA SER A 153 -9.07 0.02 -16.04
C SER A 153 -9.83 1.35 -15.87
N LYS A 154 -10.83 1.58 -16.73
CA LYS A 154 -11.73 2.74 -16.60
C LYS A 154 -12.41 2.75 -15.23
N ASP A 155 -12.87 1.59 -14.76
CA ASP A 155 -13.61 1.48 -13.50
C ASP A 155 -12.70 1.72 -12.30
N GLY A 156 -11.50 1.15 -12.29
CA GLY A 156 -10.51 1.41 -11.24
C GLY A 156 -10.05 2.87 -11.21
N TRP A 157 -9.90 3.49 -12.39
CA TRP A 157 -9.56 4.91 -12.48
C TRP A 157 -10.68 5.82 -11.96
N VAL A 158 -11.95 5.51 -12.29
CA VAL A 158 -13.11 6.22 -11.75
C VAL A 158 -13.14 6.10 -10.23
N LEU A 159 -12.96 4.90 -9.67
CA LEU A 159 -12.95 4.72 -8.21
C LEU A 159 -11.86 5.56 -7.51
N LYS A 160 -10.64 5.59 -8.05
CA LYS A 160 -9.55 6.42 -7.52
C LYS A 160 -9.84 7.92 -7.57
N LYS A 161 -10.59 8.37 -8.58
CA LYS A 161 -10.84 9.80 -8.83
C LYS A 161 -12.00 10.35 -8.02
N TRP A 162 -13.06 9.58 -7.82
CA TRP A 162 -14.33 10.07 -7.24
C TRP A 162 -14.43 9.89 -5.73
N ALA A 163 -13.59 9.04 -5.14
CA ALA A 163 -13.47 8.90 -3.71
C ALA A 163 -12.01 9.14 -3.32
N GLU A 164 -11.71 10.34 -2.86
CA GLU A 164 -10.45 10.60 -2.16
C GLU A 164 -10.36 9.59 -1.02
N ASN A 165 -9.46 8.61 -1.13
CA ASN A 165 -9.29 7.44 -0.24
C ASN A 165 -10.25 6.25 -0.45
N ALA A 166 -10.80 6.04 -1.65
CA ALA A 166 -11.51 4.80 -1.95
C ALA A 166 -10.65 3.57 -1.64
N ASP A 167 -11.19 2.61 -0.88
CA ASP A 167 -10.54 1.31 -0.65
C ASP A 167 -10.71 0.45 -1.91
N THR A 168 -9.86 0.69 -2.92
CA THR A 168 -9.92 0.01 -4.21
C THR A 168 -9.73 -1.50 -4.09
N LEU A 169 -8.95 -1.94 -3.10
CA LEU A 169 -8.80 -3.36 -2.78
C LEU A 169 -10.13 -3.95 -2.31
N LYS A 170 -10.82 -3.30 -1.37
CA LYS A 170 -12.13 -3.74 -0.90
C LYS A 170 -13.19 -3.69 -2.01
N ALA A 171 -13.16 -2.68 -2.89
CA ALA A 171 -14.05 -2.65 -4.05
C ALA A 171 -13.78 -3.79 -5.04
N TYR A 172 -12.52 -4.21 -5.19
CA TYR A 172 -12.13 -5.28 -6.11
C TYR A 172 -12.40 -6.68 -5.58
N CYS A 173 -11.99 -6.96 -4.34
CA CYS A 173 -12.04 -8.29 -3.76
C CYS A 173 -12.66 -8.35 -2.38
N GLY A 174 -13.36 -7.31 -1.91
CA GLY A 174 -14.10 -7.36 -0.65
C GLY A 174 -15.15 -8.47 -0.63
N VAL A 175 -15.33 -9.09 0.54
CA VAL A 175 -16.53 -9.89 0.82
C VAL A 175 -17.69 -8.93 1.11
N GLU A 176 -18.83 -9.13 0.46
CA GLU A 176 -20.04 -8.35 0.72
C GLU A 176 -20.62 -8.77 2.09
N GLY A 177 -20.78 -7.81 3.02
CA GLY A 177 -21.30 -8.07 4.37
C GLY A 177 -21.47 -6.81 5.23
N GLU A 178 -22.69 -6.61 5.74
CA GLU A 178 -23.23 -5.62 6.70
C GLU A 178 -22.32 -4.46 7.14
N ASN A 179 -21.97 -3.55 6.22
CA ASN A 179 -21.65 -2.15 6.56
C ASN A 179 -21.63 -1.23 5.33
N ASP A 180 -22.47 -1.52 4.32
CA ASP A 180 -22.73 -0.60 3.19
C ASP A 180 -23.66 0.58 3.59
N GLY A 181 -23.81 0.83 4.89
CA GLY A 181 -24.69 1.85 5.46
C GLY A 181 -24.10 3.26 5.57
N MET A 182 -22.86 3.51 5.13
CA MET A 182 -22.28 4.86 5.14
C MET A 182 -21.78 5.26 3.75
N MET A 183 -22.71 5.40 2.81
CA MET A 183 -22.69 6.40 1.74
C MET A 183 -24.03 6.33 1.00
N LYS A 184 -25.09 6.82 1.65
CA LYS A 184 -26.28 7.33 0.97
C LYS A 184 -26.60 8.70 1.57
N ALA A 185 -26.82 9.65 0.67
CA ALA A 185 -27.02 11.09 0.82
C ALA A 185 -25.74 11.93 0.87
#